data_AF-A0A382NRB7-F1
#
_entry.id   AF-A0A382NRB7-F1
#
_cell.length_a   1.000
_cell.length_b   1.000
_cell.length_c   1.000
_cell.angle_alpha   90.00
_cell.angle_beta   90.00
_cell.angle_gamma   90.00
#
_symmetry.space_group_name_H-M   'P 1'
#
loop_
_entity.id
_entity.type
_entity.pdbx_description
1 polymer ?
#
loop_
_entity_poly.entity_id
_entity_poly.type
_entity_poly.pdbx_seq_one_letter_code
_entity_poly.pdbx_strand_id
1 'polypeptide(L)' 'MVVTCLDLEGVLVPEIWIAFAEKTGIEKLRLTTRDIPDYDELMRGRLKILDENNLKLADIQEVIGGIAPFPGA' A
#
# COMPACT_ATOMS: atom_id res chain seq x y z
N MET A 1 24.25 -1.93 24.04
CA MET A 1 22.82 -2.04 23.68
C MET A 1 22.75 -2.16 22.17
N VAL A 2 22.02 -3.15 21.64
CA VAL A 2 21.83 -3.32 20.20
C VAL A 2 20.39 -2.95 19.86
N VAL A 3 20.20 -2.17 18.80
CA VAL A 3 18.89 -1.78 18.27
C VAL A 3 18.85 -2.20 16.81
N THR A 4 17.74 -2.80 16.40
CA THR A 4 17.48 -3.19 15.00
C THR A 4 16.30 -2.38 14.48
N CYS A 5 16.51 -1.67 13.38
CA CYS A 5 15.46 -0.99 12.64
C CYS A 5 15.20 -1.77 11.35
N LEU A 6 13.94 -2.17 11.15
CA LEU A 6 13.52 -2.91 9.97
C LEU A 6 12.58 -2.05 9.15
N ASP A 7 12.68 -2.21 7.84
CA ASP A 7 11.59 -1.80 6.96
C ASP A 7 10.40 -2.75 7.15
N LEU A 8 9.22 -2.30 6.74
CA LEU A 8 7.96 -3.02 6.93
C LEU A 8 7.56 -3.77 5.66
N GLU A 9 7.28 -3.02 4.60
CA GLU A 9 6.83 -3.56 3.31
C GLU A 9 8.01 -4.21 2.57
N GLY A 10 7.80 -5.40 2.01
CA GLY A 10 8.86 -6.19 1.38
C GLY A 10 9.79 -6.93 2.34
N VAL A 11 9.74 -6.63 3.65
CA VAL A 11 10.52 -7.33 4.69
C VAL A 11 9.64 -8.18 5.58
N LEU A 12 8.61 -7.57 6.20
CA LEU A 12 7.71 -8.26 7.14
C LEU A 12 6.35 -8.56 6.50
N VAL A 13 5.87 -7.66 5.63
CA VAL A 13 4.56 -7.74 4.98
C VAL A 13 4.69 -7.42 3.49
N PRO A 14 3.77 -7.87 2.63
CA PRO A 14 3.74 -7.45 1.23
C PRO A 14 3.40 -5.96 1.08
N GLU A 15 3.70 -5.41 -0.09
CA GLU A 15 3.39 -4.02 -0.48
C GLU A 15 1.88 -3.76 -0.41
N ILE A 16 1.47 -2.88 0.50
CA ILE A 16 0.07 -2.62 0.85
C ILE A 16 -0.70 -2.10 -0.37
N TRP A 17 -0.13 -1.13 -1.09
CA TRP A 17 -0.80 -0.52 -2.25
C TRP A 17 -0.95 -1.49 -3.43
N ILE A 18 -0.01 -2.42 -3.60
CA ILE A 18 -0.11 -3.47 -4.61
C ILE A 18 -1.20 -4.47 -4.22
N ALA A 19 -1.21 -4.94 -2.98
CA ALA A 19 -2.26 -5.83 -2.47
C ALA A 19 -3.65 -5.16 -2.55
N PHE A 20 -3.72 -3.86 -2.26
CA PHE A 20 -4.94 -3.07 -2.36
C PHE A 20 -5.42 -2.93 -3.81
N ALA A 21 -4.51 -2.69 -4.75
CA ALA A 21 -4.83 -2.67 -6.17
C ALA A 21 -5.39 -4.02 -6.66
N GLU A 22 -4.79 -5.14 -6.23
CA GLU A 22 -5.24 -6.49 -6.60
C GLU A 22 -6.62 -6.83 -6.03
N LYS A 23 -6.89 -6.41 -4.80
CA LYS A 23 -8.19 -6.63 -4.14
C LYS A 23 -9.32 -5.78 -4.75
N THR A 24 -9.00 -4.54 -5.13
CA THR A 24 -9.99 -3.59 -5.69
C THR A 24 -10.10 -3.64 -7.21
N GLY A 25 -9.14 -4.27 -7.90
CA GLY A 25 -9.04 -4.28 -9.36
C GLY A 25 -8.57 -2.96 -9.97
N ILE A 26 -8.04 -2.03 -9.15
CA ILE A 26 -7.63 -0.69 -9.59
C ILE A 26 -6.12 -0.67 -9.89
N GLU A 27 -5.77 -1.01 -11.13
CA GLU A 27 -4.37 -1.10 -11.59
C GLU A 27 -3.53 0.17 -11.34
N LYS A 28 -4.15 1.36 -11.38
CA LYS A 28 -3.45 2.63 -11.12
C LYS A 28 -2.86 2.71 -9.70
N LEU A 29 -3.37 1.96 -8.73
CA LEU A 29 -2.84 1.94 -7.37
C LEU A 29 -1.54 1.11 -7.26
N ARG A 30 -1.16 0.34 -8.30
CA ARG A 30 0.11 -0.38 -8.37
C ARG A 30 1.32 0.53 -8.61
N LEU A 31 1.10 1.80 -8.97
CA LEU A 31 2.18 2.75 -9.20
C LEU A 31 3.04 2.92 -7.94
N THR A 32 4.35 2.90 -8.14
CA THR A 32 5.36 3.03 -7.09
C THR A 32 6.23 4.25 -7.31
N THR A 33 7.16 4.50 -6.40
CA THR A 33 8.17 5.56 -6.56
C THR A 33 9.15 5.30 -7.71
N ARG A 34 9.17 4.10 -8.29
CA ARG A 34 9.91 3.82 -9.53
C ARG A 34 9.23 4.44 -10.74
N ASP A 35 7.91 4.57 -10.71
CA ASP A 35 7.08 5.13 -11.77
C ASP A 35 6.87 6.63 -11.59
N ILE A 36 6.59 7.05 -10.35
CA ILE A 36 6.42 8.46 -9.94
C ILE A 36 7.41 8.75 -8.81
N PRO A 37 8.61 9.30 -9.11
CA PRO A 37 9.66 9.53 -8.12
C PRO A 37 9.27 10.51 -6.99
N ASP A 38 8.38 11.47 -7.27
CA ASP A 38 7.87 12.41 -6.28
C ASP A 38 6.80 11.74 -5.42
N TYR A 39 7.12 11.53 -4.13
CA TYR A 39 6.22 10.86 -3.19
C TYR A 39 4.93 11.64 -2.95
N ASP A 40 5.00 12.98 -2.93
CA ASP A 40 3.81 13.81 -2.72
C ASP A 40 2.89 13.74 -3.94
N GLU A 41 3.45 13.71 -5.15
CA GLU A 41 2.69 13.48 -6.39
C GLU A 41 2.01 12.11 -6.37
N LEU A 42 2.74 11.06 -6.03
CA LEU A 42 2.22 9.70 -5.92
C LEU A 42 1.05 9.62 -4.93
N MET A 43 1.21 10.19 -3.73
CA MET A 43 0.18 10.14 -2.69
C MET A 43 -1.05 10.95 -3.05
N ARG A 44 -0.89 12.14 -3.66
CA ARG A 44 -2.02 12.91 -4.18
C ARG A 44 -2.77 12.14 -5.26
N GLY A 45 -2.05 11.46 -6.15
CA GLY A 45 -2.63 10.58 -7.16
C GLY A 45 -3.46 9.45 -6.56
N ARG A 46 -2.91 8.75 -5.55
CA ARG A 46 -3.62 7.67 -4.84
C ARG A 46 -4.90 8.16 -4.16
N LEU A 47 -4.83 9.28 -3.43
CA LEU A 47 -6.01 9.87 -2.78
C LEU A 47 -7.10 10.26 -3.78
N LYS A 48 -6.71 10.83 -4.92
CA LYS A 48 -7.66 11.16 -5.99
C LYS A 48 -8.34 9.90 -6.54
N ILE A 49 -7.58 8.83 -6.77
CA ILE A 49 -8.15 7.55 -7.23
C ILE A 49 -9.12 6.98 -6.20
N LEU A 50 -8.79 7.03 -4.91
CA LEU A 50 -9.68 6.57 -3.85
C LEU A 50 -10.99 7.36 -3.83
N ASP A 51 -10.92 8.69 -3.95
CA ASP A 51 -12.10 9.57 -4.01
C ASP A 51 -12.97 9.28 -5.26
N GLU A 52 -12.36 9.14 -6.44
CA GLU A 52 -13.05 8.79 -7.69
C GLU A 52 -13.79 7.45 -7.62
N ASN A 53 -13.28 6.50 -6.82
CA ASN A 53 -13.89 5.18 -6.61
C ASN A 53 -14.73 5.10 -5.33
N ASN A 54 -14.92 6.23 -4.63
CA ASN A 54 -15.67 6.32 -3.37
C ASN A 54 -15.18 5.34 -2.28
N LEU A 55 -13.87 5.07 -2.25
CA LEU A 55 -13.21 4.22 -1.27
C LEU A 55 -12.84 5.03 -0.03
N LYS A 56 -13.31 4.57 1.12
CA LYS A 56 -13.12 5.22 2.41
C LYS A 56 -12.00 4.53 3.20
N LEU A 57 -11.61 5.17 4.30
CA LEU A 57 -10.64 4.60 5.23
C LEU A 57 -11.05 3.20 5.73
N ALA A 58 -12.34 2.95 5.92
CA ALA A 58 -12.86 1.64 6.33
C ALA A 58 -12.56 0.55 5.28
N ASP A 59 -12.72 0.85 3.99
CA ASP A 59 -12.43 -0.09 2.90
C ASP A 59 -10.93 -0.39 2.84
N ILE A 60 -10.09 0.63 3.08
CA ILE A 60 -8.63 0.47 3.20
C ILE A 60 -8.28 -0.45 4.37
N GLN A 61 -8.88 -0.22 5.53
CA GLN A 61 -8.64 -1.03 6.72
C GLN A 61 -9.11 -2.48 6.56
N GLU A 62 -10.23 -2.71 5.88
CA GLU A 62 -10.72 -4.07 5.60
C GLU A 62 -9.73 -4.84 4.73
N VAL A 63 -9.21 -4.20 3.68
CA VAL A 63 -8.23 -4.82 2.80
C VAL A 63 -6.90 -5.06 3.52
N ILE A 64 -6.39 -4.07 4.27
CA ILE A 64 -5.15 -4.19 5.04
C ILE A 64 -5.28 -5.25 6.14
N GLY A 65 -6.45 -5.36 6.78
CA GLY A 65 -6.72 -6.38 7.80
C GLY A 65 -6.65 -7.81 7.27
N GLY A 66 -6.75 -8.00 5.95
CA GLY A 66 -6.56 -9.29 5.28
C GLY A 66 -5.11 -9.59 4.88
N ILE A 67 -4.18 -8.65 5.07
CA ILE A 67 -2.77 -8.85 4.72
C ILE A 67 -2.06 -9.60 5.86
N ALA A 68 -1.52 -10.77 5.54
CA ALA A 68 -0.73 -11.56 6.46
C ALA A 68 0.77 -11.23 6.34
N PRO A 69 1.54 -11.29 7.44
CA PRO A 69 2.99 -11.27 7.38
C PRO A 69 3.56 -12.40 6.51
N PHE A 70 4.78 -12.22 6.02
CA PHE A 70 5.50 -13.29 5.35
C PHE A 70 5.76 -14.47 6.30
N PRO A 71 5.88 -15.70 5.80
CA PRO A 71 6.18 -16.85 6.65
C PRO A 71 7.48 -16.64 7.44
N GLY A 72 7.36 -16.57 8.77
CA GLY A 72 8.50 -16.38 9.68
C GLY A 72 8.91 -14.92 9.94
N ALA A 73 8.16 -13.95 9.40
CA ALA A 73 8.23 -12.55 9.79
C ALA A 73 7.57 -12.29 11.15
#